data_AF-A0A3M6U3E9-F1
#
_entry.id   AF-A0A3M6U3E9-F1
#
_cell.length_a   1.000
_cell.length_b   1.000
_cell.length_c   1.000
_cell.angle_alpha   90.00
_cell.angle_beta   90.00
_cell.angle_gamma   90.00
#
_symmetry.space_group_name_H-M   'P 1'
#
loop_
_entity.id
_entity.type
_entity.pdbx_description
1 polymer ?
#
loop_
_entity_poly.entity_id
_entity_poly.type
_entity_poly.pdbx_seq_one_letter_code
_entity_poly.pdbx_strand_id
1 'polypeptide(L)'
;MRASMLLVRTRGNMAEGEGNNDIVESSHDLTITDDQNASGETEGASEIGEKELPYNYGFSLPEYYKLSLQYYHKEKQIIKLTYDDKVQLTAYWKQVSSGAFDPEKYPDVGYFDVIGNDRRRAWESLGNMEPREAMKKFCTLLGTCSPELAPWMEAQQKEKEEKERMRKEEEERLRREAEEAAERERQRLLEEEMRRKAEEEEEERIAPPSLWTRPKVQEFIQHLKSDPTSVLVVGRGETMTVRVPTHEGGTCVFWEFATEFYDLGFGVSFEWSQPQTKNITVAVNESDDEEFGEEDKSAENESSPPKPRVDEVLPVVRRPCNEEVIIGSHLYPGRGVYLLKFDNSYSLFRSKTLYYRVYYTR
;
A
#
# COMPACT_ATOMS: atom_id res chain seq x y z
N MET A 1 -11.19 10.27 -1.14
CA MET A 1 -12.64 10.57 -1.20
C MET A 1 -13.38 9.26 -1.48
N ARG A 2 -13.99 8.68 -0.45
CA ARG A 2 -14.90 7.54 -0.58
C ARG A 2 -16.33 8.09 -0.56
N ALA A 3 -17.13 7.76 -1.56
CA ALA A 3 -18.55 8.10 -1.56
C ALA A 3 -19.37 6.81 -1.70
N SER A 4 -20.12 6.56 -0.64
CA SER A 4 -21.02 5.44 -0.42
C SER A 4 -22.30 5.54 -1.24
N MET A 5 -22.91 4.37 -1.45
CA MET A 5 -24.27 4.15 -1.94
C MET A 5 -25.32 4.97 -1.17
N LEU A 6 -26.35 5.45 -1.88
CA LEU A 6 -27.69 5.57 -1.32
C LEU A 6 -28.73 5.13 -2.34
N LEU A 7 -29.47 4.10 -1.97
CA LEU A 7 -30.73 3.66 -2.59
C LEU A 7 -31.81 4.73 -2.36
N VAL A 8 -32.57 5.08 -3.39
CA VAL A 8 -33.96 5.53 -3.22
C VAL A 8 -34.84 4.75 -4.19
N ARG A 9 -35.78 4.03 -3.61
CA ARG A 9 -36.85 3.28 -4.27
C ARG A 9 -38.10 4.16 -4.21
N THR A 10 -38.70 4.50 -5.35
CA THR A 10 -40.11 4.91 -5.40
C THR A 10 -40.79 4.16 -6.54
N ARG A 11 -41.94 3.60 -6.19
CA ARG A 11 -42.78 2.71 -6.98
C ARG A 11 -44.02 3.53 -7.39
N GLY A 12 -44.36 3.54 -8.67
CA GLY A 12 -45.58 4.16 -9.19
C GLY A 12 -46.01 3.45 -10.47
N ASN A 13 -47.02 2.60 -10.35
CA ASN A 13 -47.73 1.92 -11.45
C ASN A 13 -48.58 2.94 -12.22
N MET A 14 -48.67 2.81 -13.56
CA MET A 14 -49.93 2.66 -14.30
C MET A 14 -49.72 2.60 -15.83
N ALA A 15 -50.49 1.68 -16.44
CA ALA A 15 -51.06 1.71 -17.79
C ALA A 15 -50.17 1.43 -19.03
N GLU A 16 -50.37 0.21 -19.55
CA GLU A 16 -50.63 -0.19 -20.94
C GLU A 16 -50.08 0.65 -22.11
N GLY A 17 -49.38 -0.06 -22.99
CA GLY A 17 -49.02 0.37 -24.34
C GLY A 17 -48.13 -0.67 -25.01
N GLU A 18 -48.71 -1.79 -25.44
CA GLU A 18 -48.08 -2.70 -26.39
C GLU A 18 -47.86 -1.95 -27.71
N GLY A 19 -46.66 -1.40 -27.87
CA GLY A 19 -46.18 -0.79 -29.11
C GLY A 19 -45.35 -1.81 -29.88
N ASN A 20 -45.98 -2.43 -30.87
CA ASN A 20 -45.31 -3.22 -31.90
C ASN A 20 -44.26 -2.33 -32.58
N ASN A 21 -42.97 -2.56 -32.32
CA ASN A 21 -41.90 -1.90 -33.07
C ASN A 21 -41.69 -2.66 -34.38
N ASP A 22 -42.59 -2.43 -35.33
CA ASP A 22 -42.32 -2.72 -36.74
C ASP A 22 -41.15 -1.84 -37.17
N ILE A 23 -39.99 -2.47 -37.39
CA ILE A 23 -38.82 -1.83 -37.99
C ILE A 23 -39.19 -1.51 -39.44
N VAL A 24 -39.68 -0.28 -39.67
CA VAL A 24 -39.85 0.24 -41.02
C VAL A 24 -38.45 0.55 -41.55
N GLU A 25 -37.86 -0.43 -42.22
CA GLU A 25 -36.61 -0.26 -42.98
C GLU A 25 -36.87 0.80 -44.06
N SER A 26 -36.14 1.92 -44.00
CA SER A 26 -36.27 3.01 -44.97
C SER A 26 -35.95 2.49 -46.37
N SER A 27 -36.96 2.40 -47.23
CA SER A 27 -36.92 1.77 -48.56
C SER A 27 -36.06 2.49 -49.60
N HIS A 28 -35.28 3.51 -49.21
CA HIS A 28 -34.46 4.33 -50.11
C HIS A 28 -32.98 4.31 -49.76
N ASP A 29 -32.58 3.69 -48.63
CA ASP A 29 -31.19 3.64 -48.21
C ASP A 29 -30.55 2.29 -48.57
N LEU A 30 -29.64 2.32 -49.54
CA LEU A 30 -28.84 1.15 -49.96
C LEU A 30 -27.66 0.88 -49.01
N THR A 31 -27.57 1.59 -47.89
CA THR A 31 -26.47 1.41 -46.95
C THR A 31 -26.79 0.32 -45.94
N ILE A 32 -25.81 -0.57 -45.72
CA ILE A 32 -25.84 -1.50 -44.59
C ILE A 32 -26.01 -0.66 -43.33
N THR A 33 -27.10 -0.89 -42.59
CA THR A 33 -27.36 -0.22 -41.32
C THR A 33 -26.53 -0.89 -40.23
N ASP A 34 -25.98 -0.08 -39.31
CA ASP A 34 -25.48 -0.60 -38.03
C ASP A 34 -26.70 -1.11 -37.26
N ASP A 35 -27.14 -2.33 -37.53
CA ASP A 35 -28.08 -2.99 -36.65
C ASP A 35 -27.37 -3.16 -35.30
N GLN A 36 -27.87 -2.44 -34.28
CA GLN A 36 -27.43 -2.54 -32.88
C GLN A 36 -27.62 -3.94 -32.26
N ASN A 37 -27.88 -4.98 -33.06
CA ASN A 37 -27.93 -6.38 -32.66
C ASN A 37 -26.69 -7.19 -33.07
N ALA A 38 -25.61 -6.55 -33.54
CA ALA A 38 -24.28 -7.18 -33.62
C ALA A 38 -23.57 -7.30 -32.24
N SER A 39 -24.33 -7.28 -31.15
CA SER A 39 -23.96 -7.78 -29.82
C SER A 39 -24.80 -8.98 -29.41
N GLY A 40 -25.37 -9.71 -30.38
CA GLY A 40 -25.86 -11.06 -30.16
C GLY A 40 -24.67 -11.96 -29.85
N GLU A 41 -24.47 -12.22 -28.57
CA GLU A 41 -23.55 -13.21 -28.03
C GLU A 41 -23.72 -14.51 -28.83
N THR A 42 -22.66 -14.95 -29.50
CA THR A 42 -22.51 -16.39 -29.78
C THR A 42 -22.20 -17.06 -28.44
N GLU A 43 -23.22 -17.18 -27.59
CA GLU A 43 -23.21 -18.12 -26.47
C GLU A 43 -23.28 -19.53 -27.07
N GLY A 44 -22.13 -20.19 -27.15
CA GLY A 44 -22.05 -21.56 -27.62
C GLY A 44 -20.72 -21.96 -28.24
N ALA A 45 -19.59 -21.52 -27.70
CA ALA A 45 -18.32 -22.19 -27.92
C ALA A 45 -17.50 -22.13 -26.63
N SER A 46 -17.44 -23.28 -25.96
CA SER A 46 -16.61 -23.59 -24.81
C SER A 46 -15.25 -22.88 -24.86
N GLU A 47 -14.81 -22.43 -23.70
CA GLU A 47 -13.47 -21.95 -23.38
C GLU A 47 -12.41 -23.05 -23.57
N ILE A 48 -12.23 -23.54 -24.80
CA ILE A 48 -11.05 -24.23 -25.32
C ILE A 48 -11.00 -23.89 -26.83
N GLY A 49 -10.85 -22.61 -27.16
CA GLY A 49 -10.79 -22.15 -28.55
C GLY A 49 -9.40 -22.37 -29.13
N GLU A 50 -9.23 -23.38 -29.98
CA GLU A 50 -8.14 -23.41 -30.95
C GLU A 50 -8.07 -22.03 -31.61
N LYS A 51 -6.90 -21.36 -31.58
CA LYS A 51 -6.73 -20.10 -32.30
C LYS A 51 -7.06 -20.36 -33.77
N GLU A 52 -8.19 -19.82 -34.24
CA GLU A 52 -8.56 -19.94 -35.65
C GLU A 52 -7.39 -19.46 -36.51
N LEU A 53 -7.02 -20.28 -37.50
CA LEU A 53 -5.92 -19.97 -38.39
C LEU A 53 -6.18 -18.61 -39.08
N PRO A 54 -5.13 -17.79 -39.28
CA PRO A 54 -5.27 -16.52 -39.95
C PRO A 54 -5.81 -16.72 -41.37
N TYR A 55 -6.86 -15.99 -41.70
CA TYR A 55 -7.48 -15.98 -43.02
C TYR A 55 -6.71 -15.05 -43.97
N ASN A 56 -6.48 -13.80 -43.56
CA ASN A 56 -5.69 -12.84 -44.31
C ASN A 56 -5.14 -11.72 -43.40
N TYR A 57 -3.99 -11.13 -43.74
CA TYR A 57 -3.34 -10.04 -42.99
C TYR A 57 -3.21 -10.29 -41.47
N GLY A 58 -3.04 -11.56 -41.05
CA GLY A 58 -2.94 -11.92 -39.63
C GLY A 58 -4.27 -11.89 -38.86
N PHE A 59 -5.41 -11.69 -39.53
CA PHE A 59 -6.75 -11.74 -38.96
C PHE A 59 -7.44 -13.06 -39.29
N SER A 60 -8.22 -13.58 -38.35
CA SER A 60 -9.22 -14.62 -38.62
C SER A 60 -10.28 -14.12 -39.60
N LEU A 61 -11.01 -15.02 -40.26
CA LEU A 61 -12.06 -14.63 -41.22
C LEU A 61 -13.14 -13.72 -40.59
N PRO A 62 -13.63 -14.00 -39.36
CA PRO A 62 -14.58 -13.09 -38.69
C PRO A 62 -13.99 -11.71 -38.39
N GLU A 63 -12.74 -11.63 -37.92
CA GLU A 63 -12.05 -10.35 -37.68
C GLU A 63 -11.88 -9.56 -39.00
N TYR A 64 -11.43 -10.23 -40.06
CA TYR A 64 -11.23 -9.62 -41.38
C TYR A 64 -12.56 -9.11 -41.97
N TYR A 65 -13.64 -9.88 -41.82
CA TYR A 65 -14.98 -9.44 -42.23
C TYR A 65 -15.46 -8.23 -41.43
N LYS A 66 -15.28 -8.23 -40.11
CA LYS A 66 -15.63 -7.09 -39.26
C LYS A 66 -14.87 -5.83 -39.63
N LEU A 67 -13.56 -5.94 -39.88
CA LEU A 67 -12.73 -4.85 -40.36
C LEU A 67 -13.18 -4.37 -41.76
N SER A 68 -13.54 -5.31 -42.65
CA SER A 68 -14.10 -4.99 -43.97
C SER A 68 -15.41 -4.21 -43.89
N LEU A 69 -16.31 -4.58 -42.96
CA LEU A 69 -17.53 -3.82 -42.68
C LEU A 69 -17.20 -2.41 -42.17
N GLN A 70 -16.29 -2.29 -41.19
CA GLN A 70 -15.87 -0.98 -40.69
C GLN A 70 -15.31 -0.08 -41.79
N TYR A 71 -14.47 -0.64 -42.66
CA TYR A 71 -13.98 0.04 -43.86
C TYR A 71 -15.13 0.48 -44.77
N TYR A 72 -16.07 -0.41 -45.07
CA TYR A 72 -17.26 -0.07 -45.86
C TYR A 72 -18.04 1.08 -45.23
N HIS A 73 -18.38 1.03 -43.93
CA HIS A 73 -19.16 2.11 -43.29
C HIS A 73 -18.43 3.45 -43.30
N LYS A 74 -17.10 3.43 -43.12
CA LYS A 74 -16.27 4.64 -43.08
C LYS A 74 -16.06 5.25 -44.46
N GLU A 75 -15.83 4.41 -45.48
CA GLU A 75 -15.40 4.85 -46.81
C GLU A 75 -16.50 4.70 -47.88
N LYS A 76 -17.73 4.27 -47.54
CA LYS A 76 -18.85 4.03 -48.50
C LYS A 76 -19.17 5.19 -49.44
N GLN A 77 -18.81 6.42 -49.07
CA GLN A 77 -19.00 7.60 -49.91
C GLN A 77 -17.94 7.73 -51.03
N ILE A 78 -16.78 7.10 -50.85
CA ILE A 78 -15.62 7.21 -51.73
C ILE A 78 -15.44 5.91 -52.55
N ILE A 79 -15.92 4.78 -52.03
CA ILE A 79 -15.91 3.50 -52.75
C ILE A 79 -16.87 3.59 -53.96
N LYS A 80 -16.37 3.30 -55.16
CA LYS A 80 -17.15 3.27 -56.39
C LYS A 80 -17.97 1.98 -56.49
N LEU A 81 -19.09 1.92 -55.79
CA LEU A 81 -20.03 0.80 -55.84
C LEU A 81 -21.12 1.01 -56.90
N THR A 82 -21.32 0.01 -57.76
CA THR A 82 -22.51 -0.04 -58.62
C THR A 82 -23.76 -0.35 -57.80
N TYR A 83 -24.94 -0.19 -58.39
CA TYR A 83 -26.20 -0.57 -57.74
C TYR A 83 -26.22 -2.07 -57.39
N ASP A 84 -25.82 -2.91 -58.34
CA ASP A 84 -25.77 -4.37 -58.17
C ASP A 84 -24.77 -4.76 -57.07
N ASP A 85 -23.61 -4.09 -56.98
CA ASP A 85 -22.63 -4.35 -55.90
C ASP A 85 -23.23 -4.05 -54.52
N LYS A 86 -24.00 -2.97 -54.38
CA LYS A 86 -24.65 -2.60 -53.10
C LYS A 86 -25.72 -3.62 -52.70
N VAL A 87 -26.53 -4.04 -53.66
CA VAL A 87 -27.55 -5.09 -53.46
C VAL A 87 -26.87 -6.40 -53.02
N GLN A 88 -25.78 -6.78 -53.69
CA GLN A 88 -25.07 -8.02 -53.41
C GLN A 88 -24.30 -8.00 -52.08
N LEU A 89 -23.64 -6.88 -51.73
CA LEU A 89 -23.01 -6.69 -50.42
C LEU A 89 -24.04 -6.76 -49.29
N THR A 90 -25.21 -6.17 -49.50
CA THR A 90 -26.31 -6.22 -48.52
C THR A 90 -26.86 -7.63 -48.35
N ALA A 91 -27.01 -8.38 -49.45
CA ALA A 91 -27.43 -9.78 -49.40
C ALA A 91 -26.43 -10.65 -48.63
N TYR A 92 -25.11 -10.50 -48.87
CA TYR A 92 -24.10 -11.22 -48.11
C TYR A 92 -24.09 -10.83 -46.64
N TRP A 93 -24.23 -9.54 -46.31
CA TRP A 93 -24.32 -9.09 -44.92
C TRP A 93 -25.56 -9.68 -44.21
N LYS A 94 -26.72 -9.69 -44.87
CA LYS A 94 -27.93 -10.35 -44.32
C LYS A 94 -27.75 -11.86 -44.16
N GLN A 95 -27.09 -12.53 -45.10
CA GLN A 95 -26.77 -13.96 -44.95
C GLN A 95 -25.86 -14.23 -43.75
N VAL A 96 -24.89 -13.34 -43.47
CA VAL A 96 -24.00 -13.47 -42.30
C VAL A 96 -24.74 -13.21 -40.99
N SER A 97 -25.60 -12.20 -40.93
CA SER A 97 -26.29 -11.81 -39.69
C SER A 97 -27.54 -12.64 -39.39
N SER A 98 -28.25 -13.06 -40.43
CA SER A 98 -29.61 -13.63 -40.33
C SER A 98 -29.74 -15.03 -40.92
N GLY A 99 -28.70 -15.55 -41.59
CA GLY A 99 -28.73 -16.87 -42.24
C GLY A 99 -29.53 -16.88 -43.54
N ALA A 100 -30.03 -18.06 -43.94
CA ALA A 100 -30.83 -18.23 -45.15
C ALA A 100 -32.14 -17.45 -45.08
N PHE A 101 -32.58 -16.91 -46.22
CA PHE A 101 -33.84 -16.16 -46.30
C PHE A 101 -35.04 -17.02 -45.88
N ASP A 102 -35.87 -16.46 -44.99
CA ASP A 102 -37.06 -17.09 -44.45
C ASP A 102 -38.31 -16.23 -44.79
N PRO A 103 -39.17 -16.69 -45.72
CA PRO A 103 -40.36 -15.96 -46.13
C PRO A 103 -41.35 -15.67 -45.00
N GLU A 104 -41.34 -16.45 -43.91
CA GLU A 104 -42.23 -16.24 -42.76
C GLU A 104 -41.76 -15.08 -41.87
N LYS A 105 -40.44 -14.85 -41.81
CA LYS A 105 -39.82 -13.78 -41.02
C LYS A 105 -39.75 -12.44 -41.76
N TYR A 106 -39.73 -12.48 -43.09
CA TYR A 106 -39.55 -11.30 -43.93
C TYR A 106 -40.67 -11.22 -44.99
N PRO A 107 -41.86 -10.70 -44.62
CA PRO A 107 -43.03 -10.64 -45.49
C PRO A 107 -42.82 -9.72 -46.69
N ASP A 108 -43.69 -9.86 -47.70
CA ASP A 108 -43.52 -9.25 -49.02
C ASP A 108 -43.37 -7.72 -48.98
N VAL A 109 -42.45 -7.17 -49.79
CA VAL A 109 -42.23 -5.73 -49.88
C VAL A 109 -43.22 -5.25 -50.93
N GLY A 110 -43.88 -4.11 -50.68
CA GLY A 110 -44.91 -3.62 -51.58
C GLY A 110 -44.41 -3.54 -53.03
N TYR A 111 -45.28 -3.79 -53.99
CA TYR A 111 -44.96 -3.83 -55.43
C TYR A 111 -44.18 -2.61 -55.97
N PHE A 112 -44.32 -1.45 -55.31
CA PHE A 112 -43.63 -0.20 -55.66
C PHE A 112 -42.19 -0.07 -55.08
N ASP A 113 -41.77 -0.97 -54.18
CA ASP A 113 -40.43 -1.01 -53.58
C ASP A 113 -39.48 -1.88 -54.41
N VAL A 114 -39.04 -1.33 -55.55
CA VAL A 114 -38.14 -2.00 -56.49
C VAL A 114 -36.81 -2.36 -55.81
N ILE A 115 -36.28 -1.46 -54.98
CA ILE A 115 -34.98 -1.64 -54.31
C ILE A 115 -35.05 -2.74 -53.24
N GLY A 116 -36.11 -2.73 -52.42
CA GLY A 116 -36.35 -3.78 -51.43
C GLY A 116 -36.53 -5.15 -52.09
N ASN A 117 -37.22 -5.20 -53.23
CA ASN A 117 -37.44 -6.44 -53.96
C ASN A 117 -36.14 -7.01 -54.56
N ASP A 118 -35.28 -6.14 -55.11
CA ASP A 118 -33.97 -6.55 -55.62
C ASP A 118 -33.06 -7.07 -54.50
N ARG A 119 -33.04 -6.38 -53.34
CA ARG A 119 -32.33 -6.83 -52.13
C ARG A 119 -32.80 -8.19 -51.65
N ARG A 120 -34.11 -8.39 -51.56
CA ARG A 120 -34.68 -9.68 -51.16
C ARG A 120 -34.30 -10.77 -52.14
N ARG A 121 -34.51 -10.57 -53.44
CA ARG A 121 -34.19 -11.56 -54.47
C ARG A 121 -32.72 -11.94 -54.44
N ALA A 122 -31.83 -10.96 -54.26
CA ALA A 122 -30.41 -11.22 -54.11
C ALA A 122 -30.10 -12.06 -52.86
N TRP A 123 -30.73 -11.79 -51.72
CA TRP A 123 -30.56 -12.60 -50.51
C TRP A 123 -31.16 -14.01 -50.65
N GLU A 124 -32.37 -14.12 -51.18
CA GLU A 124 -33.04 -15.40 -51.47
C GLU A 124 -32.20 -16.28 -52.41
N SER A 125 -31.55 -15.67 -53.42
CA SER A 125 -30.66 -16.38 -54.35
C SER A 125 -29.43 -17.02 -53.69
N LEU A 126 -29.05 -16.58 -52.48
CA LEU A 126 -27.93 -17.17 -51.73
C LEU A 126 -28.30 -18.52 -51.12
N GLY A 127 -29.60 -18.80 -50.93
CA GLY A 127 -30.11 -20.05 -50.36
C GLY A 127 -29.46 -20.39 -49.02
N ASN A 128 -29.04 -21.65 -48.87
CA ASN A 128 -28.41 -22.16 -47.64
C ASN A 128 -26.90 -21.89 -47.59
N MET A 129 -26.44 -20.74 -48.09
CA MET A 129 -25.03 -20.37 -48.04
C MET A 129 -24.56 -20.22 -46.59
N GLU A 130 -23.46 -20.90 -46.25
CA GLU A 130 -22.87 -20.81 -44.91
C GLU A 130 -22.40 -19.37 -44.60
N PRO A 131 -22.58 -18.88 -43.35
CA PRO A 131 -22.15 -17.53 -42.97
C PRO A 131 -20.67 -17.27 -43.28
N ARG A 132 -19.78 -18.25 -43.07
CA ARG A 132 -18.37 -18.13 -43.41
C ARG A 132 -18.14 -17.94 -44.92
N GLU A 133 -18.93 -18.59 -45.78
CA GLU A 133 -18.82 -18.40 -47.22
C GLU A 133 -19.34 -17.02 -47.64
N ALA A 134 -20.43 -16.56 -47.03
CA ALA A 134 -20.97 -15.21 -47.24
C ALA A 134 -19.96 -14.13 -46.79
N MET A 135 -19.27 -14.30 -45.66
CA MET A 135 -18.18 -13.41 -45.21
C MET A 135 -17.05 -13.34 -46.26
N LYS A 136 -16.62 -14.49 -46.81
CA LYS A 136 -15.57 -14.52 -47.85
C LYS A 136 -16.03 -13.76 -49.10
N LYS A 137 -17.24 -14.05 -49.60
CA LYS A 137 -17.77 -13.40 -50.80
C LYS A 137 -17.98 -11.90 -50.61
N PHE A 138 -18.42 -11.48 -49.42
CA PHE A 138 -18.50 -10.06 -49.05
C PHE A 138 -17.13 -9.38 -49.14
N CYS A 139 -16.12 -9.93 -48.46
CA CYS A 139 -14.77 -9.39 -48.46
C CYS A 139 -14.15 -9.34 -49.87
N THR A 140 -14.35 -10.39 -50.67
CA THR A 140 -13.85 -10.45 -52.06
C THR A 140 -14.51 -9.39 -52.95
N LEU A 141 -15.84 -9.23 -52.84
CA LEU A 141 -16.57 -8.22 -53.61
C LEU A 141 -16.10 -6.82 -53.21
N LEU A 142 -16.03 -6.53 -51.90
CA LEU A 142 -15.59 -5.23 -51.40
C LEU A 142 -14.15 -4.89 -51.83
N GLY A 143 -13.22 -5.86 -51.78
CA GLY A 143 -11.85 -5.67 -52.24
C GLY A 143 -11.73 -5.47 -53.76
N THR A 144 -12.65 -6.04 -54.54
CA THR A 144 -12.71 -5.80 -55.99
C THR A 144 -13.23 -4.40 -56.30
N CYS A 145 -14.22 -3.93 -55.55
CA CYS A 145 -14.78 -2.58 -55.70
C CYS A 145 -13.88 -1.48 -55.13
N SER A 146 -13.02 -1.80 -54.16
CA SER A 146 -12.10 -0.85 -53.54
C SER A 146 -10.66 -1.41 -53.40
N PRO A 147 -9.75 -1.05 -54.33
CA PRO A 147 -8.34 -1.38 -54.21
C PRO A 147 -7.68 -0.83 -52.92
N GLU A 148 -8.23 0.23 -52.33
CA GLU A 148 -7.76 0.85 -51.09
C GLU A 148 -8.05 0.01 -49.83
N LEU A 149 -8.84 -1.06 -49.93
CA LEU A 149 -9.07 -1.98 -48.83
C LEU A 149 -7.77 -2.70 -48.41
N ALA A 150 -6.91 -3.06 -49.38
CA ALA A 150 -5.64 -3.74 -49.11
C ALA A 150 -4.67 -2.89 -48.26
N PRO A 151 -4.30 -1.65 -48.66
CA PRO A 151 -3.45 -0.80 -47.83
C PRO A 151 -4.10 -0.43 -46.49
N TRP A 152 -5.44 -0.32 -46.43
CA TRP A 152 -6.14 -0.11 -45.16
C TRP A 152 -6.01 -1.32 -44.23
N MET A 153 -6.11 -2.55 -44.75
CA MET A 153 -5.93 -3.79 -43.99
C MET A 153 -4.49 -3.96 -43.48
N GLU A 154 -3.50 -3.61 -44.30
CA GLU A 154 -2.09 -3.59 -43.88
C GLU A 154 -1.86 -2.60 -42.73
N ALA A 155 -2.51 -1.43 -42.78
CA ALA A 155 -2.44 -0.46 -41.70
C ALA A 155 -3.08 -1.00 -40.41
N GLN A 156 -4.23 -1.67 -40.51
CA GLN A 156 -4.88 -2.32 -39.37
C GLN A 156 -4.03 -3.46 -38.78
N GLN A 157 -3.35 -4.24 -39.62
CA GLN A 157 -2.44 -5.27 -39.15
C GLN A 157 -1.28 -4.67 -38.35
N LYS A 158 -0.61 -3.64 -38.89
CA LYS A 158 0.49 -2.95 -38.22
C LYS A 158 0.05 -2.34 -36.88
N GLU A 159 -1.13 -1.74 -36.84
CA GLU A 159 -1.69 -1.18 -35.61
C GLU A 159 -1.94 -2.26 -34.54
N LYS A 160 -2.45 -3.45 -34.93
CA LYS A 160 -2.63 -4.59 -34.03
C LYS A 160 -1.29 -5.10 -33.49
N GLU A 161 -0.30 -5.27 -34.36
CA GLU A 161 1.05 -5.71 -33.98
C GLU A 161 1.73 -4.70 -33.04
N GLU A 162 1.60 -3.40 -33.32
CA GLU A 162 2.14 -2.34 -32.47
C GLU A 162 1.45 -2.29 -31.10
N LYS A 163 0.11 -2.39 -31.05
CA LYS A 163 -0.62 -2.48 -29.77
C LYS A 163 -0.21 -3.71 -28.96
N GLU A 164 0.01 -4.85 -29.63
CA GLU A 164 0.47 -6.06 -28.95
C GLU A 164 1.90 -5.91 -28.42
N ARG A 165 2.80 -5.28 -29.20
CA ARG A 165 4.16 -4.96 -28.76
C ARG A 165 4.14 -4.02 -27.54
N MET A 166 3.38 -2.93 -27.61
CA MET A 166 3.24 -1.99 -26.50
C MET A 166 2.68 -2.65 -25.24
N ARG A 167 1.70 -3.55 -25.37
CA ARG A 167 1.15 -4.31 -24.24
C ARG A 167 2.20 -5.22 -23.61
N LYS A 168 3.01 -5.91 -24.42
CA LYS A 168 4.09 -6.78 -23.92
C LYS A 168 5.19 -5.96 -23.23
N GLU A 169 5.59 -4.84 -23.81
CA GLU A 169 6.59 -3.94 -23.22
C GLU A 169 6.11 -3.33 -21.90
N GLU A 170 4.82 -2.95 -21.80
CA GLU A 170 4.21 -2.47 -20.56
C GLU A 170 4.12 -3.56 -19.49
N GLU A 171 3.72 -4.78 -19.86
CA GLU A 171 3.69 -5.93 -18.95
C GLU A 171 5.08 -6.27 -18.42
N GLU A 172 6.11 -6.24 -19.28
CA GLU A 172 7.51 -6.46 -18.88
C GLU A 172 8.02 -5.35 -17.95
N ARG A 173 7.69 -4.08 -18.26
CA ARG A 173 8.02 -2.93 -17.41
C ARG A 173 7.40 -3.07 -16.01
N LEU A 174 6.09 -3.37 -15.94
CA LEU A 174 5.40 -3.56 -14.67
C LEU A 174 5.96 -4.75 -13.88
N ARG A 175 6.32 -5.84 -14.55
CA ARG A 175 6.96 -6.99 -13.92
C ARG A 175 8.31 -6.62 -13.31
N ARG A 176 9.14 -5.88 -14.04
CA ARG A 176 10.45 -5.41 -13.56
C ARG A 176 10.31 -4.44 -12.38
N GLU A 177 9.39 -3.48 -12.48
CA GLU A 177 9.10 -2.54 -11.39
C GLU A 177 8.61 -3.27 -10.13
N ALA A 178 7.76 -4.29 -10.29
CA ALA A 178 7.28 -5.12 -9.18
C ALA A 178 8.41 -5.95 -8.55
N GLU A 179 9.30 -6.53 -9.35
CA GLU A 179 10.48 -7.27 -8.87
C GLU A 179 11.45 -6.36 -8.10
N GLU A 180 11.77 -5.18 -8.65
CA GLU A 180 12.60 -4.18 -7.99
C GLU A 180 11.95 -3.61 -6.72
N ALA A 181 10.61 -3.50 -6.67
CA ALA A 181 9.90 -3.10 -5.47
C ALA A 181 9.92 -4.19 -4.39
N ALA A 182 9.71 -5.46 -4.77
CA ALA A 182 9.78 -6.60 -3.86
C ALA A 182 11.19 -6.80 -3.28
N GLU A 183 12.24 -6.59 -4.08
CA GLU A 183 13.62 -6.64 -3.60
C GLU A 183 13.92 -5.51 -2.59
N ARG A 184 13.47 -4.28 -2.87
CA ARG A 184 13.58 -3.15 -1.93
C ARG A 184 12.83 -3.39 -0.62
N GLU A 185 11.64 -3.97 -0.68
CA GLU A 185 10.88 -4.33 0.51
C GLU A 185 11.60 -5.41 1.33
N ARG A 186 12.11 -6.46 0.67
CA ARG A 186 12.90 -7.50 1.33
C ARG A 186 14.15 -6.95 2.01
N GLN A 187 14.85 -6.03 1.37
CA GLN A 187 16.03 -5.38 1.94
C GLN A 187 15.68 -4.56 3.18
N ARG A 188 14.57 -3.80 3.15
CA ARG A 188 14.07 -3.05 4.32
C ARG A 188 13.73 -3.97 5.49
N LEU A 189 13.06 -5.09 5.24
CA LEU A 189 12.72 -6.07 6.29
C LEU A 189 13.97 -6.69 6.91
N LEU A 190 14.99 -7.01 6.10
CA LEU A 190 16.27 -7.51 6.61
C LEU A 190 17.01 -6.46 7.45
N GLU A 191 17.02 -5.20 7.02
CA GLU A 191 17.62 -4.09 7.78
C GLU A 191 16.88 -3.85 9.09
N GLU A 192 15.55 -3.91 9.10
CA GLU A 192 14.73 -3.78 10.30
C GLU A 192 14.95 -4.96 11.26
N GLU A 193 15.03 -6.20 10.76
CA GLU A 193 15.34 -7.38 11.58
C GLU A 193 16.73 -7.29 12.18
N MET A 194 17.73 -6.86 11.40
CA MET A 194 19.10 -6.64 11.88
C MET A 194 19.15 -5.53 12.95
N ARG A 195 18.40 -4.44 12.76
CA ARG A 195 18.30 -3.36 13.76
C ARG A 195 17.66 -3.87 15.04
N ARG A 196 16.54 -4.59 14.94
CA ARG A 196 15.86 -5.20 16.11
C ARG A 196 16.78 -6.16 16.84
N LYS A 197 17.51 -7.03 16.13
CA LYS A 197 18.51 -7.93 16.76
C LYS A 197 19.63 -7.15 17.44
N ALA A 198 20.12 -6.08 16.84
CA ALA A 198 21.14 -5.23 17.44
C ALA A 198 20.62 -4.52 18.71
N GLU A 199 19.38 -4.03 18.70
CA GLU A 199 18.71 -3.44 19.86
C GLU A 199 18.48 -4.49 20.97
N GLU A 200 18.03 -5.70 20.61
CA GLU A 200 17.86 -6.82 21.55
C GLU A 200 19.21 -7.26 22.16
N GLU A 201 20.26 -7.43 21.34
CA GLU A 201 21.61 -7.73 21.81
C GLU A 201 22.20 -6.62 22.68
N GLU A 202 21.81 -5.36 22.44
CA GLU A 202 22.22 -4.22 23.24
C GLU A 202 21.48 -4.16 24.59
N GLU A 203 20.18 -4.44 24.61
CA GLU A 203 19.39 -4.56 25.83
C GLU A 203 19.89 -5.73 26.69
N GLU A 204 20.22 -6.88 26.09
CA GLU A 204 20.81 -8.02 26.78
C GLU A 204 22.17 -7.73 27.43
N ARG A 205 22.89 -6.67 27.02
CA ARG A 205 24.16 -6.27 27.66
C ARG A 205 23.97 -5.66 29.04
N ILE A 206 22.79 -5.09 29.34
CA ILE A 206 22.50 -4.46 30.63
C ILE A 206 21.64 -5.42 31.45
N ALA A 207 22.28 -6.13 32.39
CA ALA A 207 21.56 -7.04 33.27
C ALA A 207 20.48 -6.29 34.06
N PRO A 208 19.30 -6.88 34.31
CA PRO A 208 18.29 -6.21 35.12
C PRO A 208 18.80 -5.94 36.55
N PRO A 209 18.48 -4.79 37.17
CA PRO A 209 18.85 -4.55 38.56
C PRO A 209 18.05 -5.46 39.49
N SER A 210 18.66 -5.82 40.62
CA SER A 210 17.95 -6.45 41.73
C SER A 210 17.52 -5.38 42.73
N LEU A 211 16.28 -5.44 43.21
CA LEU A 211 15.72 -4.50 44.19
C LEU A 211 14.94 -5.26 45.26
N TRP A 212 15.22 -4.98 46.53
CA TRP A 212 14.53 -5.57 47.68
C TRP A 212 14.49 -4.57 48.84
N THR A 213 13.79 -4.92 49.92
CA THR A 213 13.68 -4.08 51.11
C THR A 213 14.13 -4.80 52.36
N ARG A 214 14.48 -4.02 53.38
CA ARG A 214 14.79 -4.53 54.72
C ARG A 214 14.04 -3.67 55.77
N PRO A 215 13.40 -4.27 56.78
CA PRO A 215 12.83 -3.50 57.88
C PRO A 215 13.93 -2.80 58.71
N LYS A 216 13.53 -2.10 59.78
CA LYS A 216 14.44 -1.41 60.74
C LYS A 216 15.13 -0.17 60.17
N VAL A 217 14.37 0.71 59.52
CA VAL A 217 14.84 2.02 59.01
C VAL A 217 15.59 2.82 60.08
N GLN A 218 15.07 2.88 61.31
CA GLN A 218 15.70 3.67 62.38
C GLN A 218 17.09 3.18 62.77
N GLU A 219 17.32 1.85 62.78
CA GLU A 219 18.66 1.29 63.05
C GLU A 219 19.64 1.68 61.93
N PHE A 220 19.19 1.62 60.68
CA PHE A 220 20.00 2.02 59.51
C PHE A 220 20.34 3.52 59.53
N ILE A 221 19.35 4.38 59.78
CA ILE A 221 19.54 5.83 59.90
C ILE A 221 20.52 6.14 61.03
N GLN A 222 20.35 5.55 62.21
CA GLN A 222 21.23 5.79 63.35
C GLN A 222 22.68 5.42 63.05
N HIS A 223 22.91 4.36 62.27
CA HIS A 223 24.25 3.92 61.87
C HIS A 223 24.94 4.90 60.90
N LEU A 224 24.19 5.51 59.98
CA LEU A 224 24.73 6.43 58.97
C LEU A 224 24.74 7.89 59.43
N LYS A 225 23.95 8.27 60.44
CA LYS A 225 23.79 9.66 60.89
C LYS A 225 25.08 10.32 61.36
N SER A 226 26.07 9.55 61.80
CA SER A 226 27.38 10.06 62.19
C SER A 226 28.34 10.32 61.03
N ASP A 227 28.03 9.83 59.82
CA ASP A 227 28.85 10.03 58.62
C ASP A 227 28.20 11.08 57.70
N PRO A 228 28.74 12.32 57.65
CA PRO A 228 28.19 13.38 56.80
C PRO A 228 28.18 13.05 55.31
N THR A 229 29.02 12.12 54.84
CA THR A 229 29.07 11.75 53.41
C THR A 229 27.92 10.83 52.99
N SER A 230 27.31 10.17 53.99
CA SER A 230 26.17 9.26 53.85
C SER A 230 24.82 9.95 54.10
N VAL A 231 24.81 11.26 54.34
CA VAL A 231 23.59 12.04 54.62
C VAL A 231 23.44 13.17 53.59
N LEU A 232 22.26 13.26 52.99
CA LEU A 232 21.94 14.26 51.98
C LEU A 232 20.58 14.88 52.26
N VAL A 233 20.42 16.19 52.01
CA VAL A 233 19.12 16.86 52.12
C VAL A 233 18.63 17.14 50.70
N VAL A 234 17.60 16.43 50.27
CA VAL A 234 16.92 16.66 48.99
C VAL A 234 15.85 17.72 49.23
N GLY A 235 16.05 18.93 48.71
CA GLY A 235 15.12 20.05 48.88
C GLY A 235 13.78 19.82 48.20
N ARG A 236 12.80 20.67 48.53
CA ARG A 236 11.49 20.65 47.89
C ARG A 236 11.64 21.02 46.41
N GLY A 237 10.99 20.28 45.50
CA GLY A 237 11.11 20.56 44.07
C GLY A 237 12.47 20.18 43.44
N GLU A 238 13.40 19.59 44.21
CA GLU A 238 14.75 19.29 43.75
C GLU A 238 14.92 17.81 43.37
N THR A 239 15.86 17.57 42.46
CA THR A 239 16.39 16.23 42.17
C THR A 239 17.89 16.22 42.42
N MET A 240 18.33 15.28 43.27
CA MET A 240 19.76 15.09 43.54
C MET A 240 20.28 13.84 42.83
N THR A 241 21.45 13.93 42.22
CA THR A 241 22.10 12.80 41.55
C THR A 241 23.42 12.47 42.22
N VAL A 242 23.55 11.27 42.76
CA VAL A 242 24.81 10.73 43.26
C VAL A 242 25.49 9.96 42.12
N ARG A 243 26.68 10.43 41.73
CA ARG A 243 27.51 9.87 40.66
C ARG A 243 28.51 8.87 41.24
N VAL A 244 28.43 7.62 40.80
CA VAL A 244 29.23 6.50 41.33
C VAL A 244 30.02 5.84 40.19
N PRO A 245 31.31 6.20 40.02
CA PRO A 245 32.19 5.56 39.03
C PRO A 245 32.33 4.05 39.24
N THR A 246 32.36 3.28 38.15
CA THR A 246 32.71 1.85 38.22
C THR A 246 34.15 1.65 38.66
N HIS A 247 34.38 0.71 39.59
CA HIS A 247 35.72 0.38 40.06
C HIS A 247 36.35 -0.73 39.21
N GLU A 248 37.64 -0.61 38.86
CA GLU A 248 38.36 -1.58 37.99
C GLU A 248 38.43 -3.00 38.56
N GLY A 249 38.39 -3.13 39.89
CA GLY A 249 38.34 -4.43 40.59
C GLY A 249 36.95 -4.85 41.05
N GLY A 250 35.91 -4.10 40.67
CA GLY A 250 34.52 -4.40 41.02
C GLY A 250 33.75 -5.00 39.84
N THR A 251 32.70 -5.74 40.14
CA THR A 251 31.80 -6.36 39.17
C THR A 251 30.35 -5.95 39.35
N CYS A 252 30.00 -5.37 40.51
CA CYS A 252 28.63 -5.02 40.88
C CYS A 252 28.62 -3.78 41.79
N VAL A 253 27.62 -2.91 41.64
CA VAL A 253 27.32 -1.83 42.60
C VAL A 253 26.15 -2.27 43.48
N PHE A 254 26.21 -1.90 44.75
CA PHE A 254 25.14 -2.04 45.71
C PHE A 254 24.80 -0.67 46.29
N TRP A 255 23.51 -0.41 46.46
CA TRP A 255 23.00 0.80 47.10
C TRP A 255 21.99 0.44 48.18
N GLU A 256 22.00 1.22 49.25
CA GLU A 256 20.98 1.17 50.30
C GLU A 256 20.60 2.59 50.67
N PHE A 257 19.31 2.85 50.85
CA PHE A 257 18.87 4.16 51.31
C PHE A 257 17.56 4.14 52.09
N ALA A 258 17.37 5.17 52.90
CA ALA A 258 16.15 5.43 53.65
C ALA A 258 15.99 6.94 53.92
N THR A 259 14.78 7.34 54.30
CA THR A 259 14.44 8.72 54.71
C THR A 259 13.78 8.71 56.09
N GLU A 260 13.76 9.84 56.80
CA GLU A 260 13.19 9.87 58.17
C GLU A 260 11.66 9.73 58.22
N PHE A 261 10.93 10.37 57.29
CA PHE A 261 9.48 10.59 57.48
C PHE A 261 8.58 10.37 56.27
N TYR A 262 9.11 10.46 55.06
CA TYR A 262 8.31 10.47 53.84
C TYR A 262 9.01 9.72 52.72
N ASP A 263 8.24 9.30 51.74
CA ASP A 263 8.75 8.68 50.53
C ASP A 263 9.66 9.61 49.71
N LEU A 264 10.38 9.01 48.76
CA LEU A 264 11.26 9.70 47.82
C LEU A 264 11.24 8.97 46.48
N GLY A 265 11.30 9.72 45.37
CA GLY A 265 11.50 9.15 44.03
C GLY A 265 12.92 8.60 43.91
N PHE A 266 13.06 7.39 43.39
CA PHE A 266 14.38 6.78 43.17
C PHE A 266 14.45 6.03 41.85
N GLY A 267 15.52 6.30 41.10
CA GLY A 267 15.91 5.59 39.89
C GLY A 267 17.42 5.54 39.72
N VAL A 268 17.88 4.74 38.77
CA VAL A 268 19.29 4.53 38.47
C VAL A 268 19.48 4.59 36.96
N SER A 269 20.47 5.35 36.52
CA SER A 269 20.93 5.34 35.13
C SER A 269 22.42 5.01 35.07
N PHE A 270 22.93 4.57 33.92
CA PHE A 270 24.34 4.30 33.69
C PHE A 270 24.87 5.18 32.56
N GLU A 271 25.83 6.04 32.88
CA GLU A 271 26.50 6.92 31.93
C GLU A 271 27.77 6.24 31.39
N TRP A 272 27.83 6.03 30.08
CA TRP A 272 28.98 5.49 29.36
C TRP A 272 30.05 6.56 29.16
N SER A 273 30.81 6.82 30.22
CA SER A 273 31.93 7.77 30.21
C SER A 273 33.17 7.17 30.84
N GLN A 274 34.34 7.75 30.54
CA GLN A 274 35.54 7.43 31.32
C GLN A 274 35.55 8.32 32.56
N PRO A 275 35.32 7.77 33.77
CA PRO A 275 35.33 8.58 34.98
C PRO A 275 36.71 9.21 35.18
N GLN A 276 36.75 10.54 35.26
CA GLN A 276 38.00 11.30 35.52
C GLN A 276 38.53 11.08 36.94
N THR A 277 37.67 10.64 37.87
CA THR A 277 38.02 10.34 39.26
C THR A 277 37.35 9.06 39.72
N LYS A 278 37.95 8.39 40.72
CA LYS A 278 37.34 7.21 41.38
C LYS A 278 36.39 7.58 42.53
N ASN A 279 36.21 8.88 42.80
CA ASN A 279 35.46 9.37 43.94
C ASN A 279 33.97 9.50 43.60
N ILE A 280 33.11 9.20 44.56
CA ILE A 280 31.68 9.47 44.48
C ILE A 280 31.48 10.99 44.53
N THR A 281 30.69 11.54 43.61
CA THR A 281 30.36 12.97 43.59
C THR A 281 28.85 13.17 43.63
N VAL A 282 28.41 14.32 44.14
CA VAL A 282 27.00 14.67 44.25
C VAL A 282 26.73 15.88 43.38
N ALA A 283 25.75 15.77 42.48
CA ALA A 283 25.27 16.86 41.63
C ALA A 283 23.84 17.24 42.05
N VAL A 284 23.58 18.54 42.15
CA VAL A 284 22.24 19.09 42.37
C VAL A 284 21.69 19.48 41.00
N ASN A 285 20.54 18.94 40.63
CA ASN A 285 19.79 19.41 39.46
C ASN A 285 18.51 20.07 39.98
N GLU A 286 18.46 21.40 39.94
CA GLU A 286 17.24 22.15 40.21
C GLU A 286 16.37 22.05 38.95
N SER A 287 15.22 21.35 39.07
CA SER A 287 14.14 21.22 38.09
C SER A 287 14.51 20.77 36.66
N ASP A 288 14.01 19.59 36.30
CA ASP A 288 13.88 19.11 34.92
C ASP A 288 12.81 19.95 34.21
N ASP A 289 13.21 21.10 33.64
CA ASP A 289 12.38 21.82 32.66
C ASP A 289 12.32 20.94 31.41
N GLU A 290 11.10 20.47 31.10
CA GLU A 290 10.81 19.56 29.99
C GLU A 290 11.52 19.97 28.70
N GLU A 291 12.44 19.11 28.23
CA GLU A 291 12.94 19.10 26.85
C GLU A 291 11.78 18.64 25.93
N PHE A 292 10.77 19.50 25.75
CA PHE A 292 9.99 19.50 24.52
C PHE A 292 10.91 20.04 23.42
N GLY A 293 11.67 19.12 22.81
CA GLY A 293 12.39 19.40 21.58
C GLY A 293 11.40 19.70 20.46
N GLU A 294 11.00 20.97 20.33
CA GLU A 294 10.69 21.50 19.01
C GLU A 294 11.99 21.46 18.21
N GLU A 295 12.01 20.62 17.18
CA GLU A 295 13.03 20.61 16.14
C GLU A 295 13.06 21.98 15.46
N ASP A 296 13.85 22.92 15.98
CA ASP A 296 14.20 24.13 15.24
C ASP A 296 15.70 24.20 14.95
N LYS A 297 16.00 24.08 13.66
CA LYS A 297 17.34 24.18 13.10
C LYS A 297 17.84 25.60 13.30
N SER A 298 18.92 25.80 14.06
CA SER A 298 19.98 26.75 13.65
C SER A 298 21.17 26.78 14.61
N ALA A 299 22.31 27.09 14.00
CA ALA A 299 23.58 27.52 14.58
C ALA A 299 24.52 26.41 15.09
N GLU A 300 25.34 25.91 14.16
CA GLU A 300 26.70 25.48 14.46
C GLU A 300 27.42 26.58 15.24
N ASN A 301 27.74 26.31 16.51
CA ASN A 301 28.84 26.96 17.20
C ASN A 301 29.58 25.95 18.09
N GLU A 302 30.89 26.11 18.13
CA GLU A 302 31.95 25.18 18.48
C GLU A 302 31.89 24.39 19.81
N SER A 303 32.32 23.12 19.73
CA SER A 303 33.18 22.43 20.72
C SER A 303 32.63 21.94 22.08
N SER A 304 31.36 21.55 22.19
CA SER A 304 30.99 20.63 23.28
C SER A 304 31.34 19.19 22.88
N PRO A 305 32.07 18.41 23.70
CA PRO A 305 32.23 16.98 23.42
C PRO A 305 30.85 16.33 23.36
N PRO A 306 30.64 15.32 22.50
CA PRO A 306 29.37 14.63 22.42
C PRO A 306 28.96 14.17 23.82
N LYS A 307 27.74 14.53 24.24
CA LYS A 307 27.20 14.12 25.55
C LYS A 307 27.33 12.60 25.68
N PRO A 308 27.84 12.09 26.81
CA PRO A 308 27.98 10.64 26.99
C PRO A 308 26.61 9.97 26.92
N ARG A 309 26.54 8.79 26.30
CA ARG A 309 25.34 7.96 26.28
C ARG A 309 24.93 7.60 27.72
N VAL A 310 23.64 7.68 28.03
CA VAL A 310 23.08 7.29 29.33
C VAL A 310 21.97 6.26 29.10
N ASP A 311 22.07 5.10 29.73
CA ASP A 311 21.00 4.09 29.71
C ASP A 311 20.26 4.05 31.05
N GLU A 312 18.96 3.83 31.01
CA GLU A 312 18.16 3.63 32.22
C GLU A 312 18.37 2.20 32.75
N VAL A 313 18.77 2.08 34.02
CA VAL A 313 18.92 0.80 34.70
C VAL A 313 17.68 0.51 35.55
N LEU A 314 17.18 1.53 36.26
CA LEU A 314 16.00 1.44 37.10
C LEU A 314 15.18 2.72 36.95
N PRO A 315 13.91 2.66 36.51
CA PRO A 315 13.08 3.85 36.35
C PRO A 315 12.85 4.57 37.68
N VAL A 316 12.72 5.90 37.61
CA VAL A 316 12.42 6.74 38.78
C VAL A 316 10.98 6.49 39.22
N VAL A 317 10.83 5.85 40.38
CA VAL A 317 9.53 5.56 40.99
C VAL A 317 9.57 5.94 42.47
N ARG A 318 8.46 6.46 43.01
CA ARG A 318 8.31 6.77 44.44
C ARG A 318 8.43 5.49 45.27
N ARG A 319 9.37 5.49 46.23
CA ARG A 319 9.62 4.36 47.12
C ARG A 319 9.25 4.74 48.56
N PRO A 320 8.59 3.86 49.34
CA PRO A 320 8.26 4.09 50.75
C PRO A 320 9.52 3.92 51.64
N CYS A 321 10.59 4.64 51.31
CA CYS A 321 11.90 4.53 51.95
C CYS A 321 11.96 5.11 53.38
N ASN A 322 10.83 5.63 53.87
CA ASN A 322 10.61 5.98 55.27
C ASN A 322 10.08 4.81 56.11
N GLU A 323 9.53 3.78 55.46
CA GLU A 323 8.96 2.60 56.13
C GLU A 323 9.96 1.43 56.14
N GLU A 324 10.62 1.21 55.00
CA GLU A 324 11.64 0.17 54.82
C GLU A 324 12.91 0.74 54.19
N VAL A 325 14.06 0.13 54.51
CA VAL A 325 15.33 0.45 53.83
C VAL A 325 15.25 -0.16 52.44
N ILE A 326 15.40 0.68 51.42
CA ILE A 326 15.42 0.24 50.02
C ILE A 326 16.84 -0.19 49.68
N ILE A 327 16.99 -1.37 49.09
CA ILE A 327 18.27 -1.98 48.75
C ILE A 327 18.22 -2.42 47.30
N GLY A 328 19.31 -2.22 46.57
CA GLY A 328 19.45 -2.82 45.26
C GLY A 328 20.89 -3.03 44.83
N SER A 329 21.02 -3.75 43.73
CA SER A 329 22.32 -4.04 43.11
C SER A 329 22.22 -4.17 41.61
N HIS A 330 23.31 -3.89 40.91
CA HIS A 330 23.40 -4.04 39.46
C HIS A 330 24.80 -4.45 39.03
N LEU A 331 24.88 -5.48 38.20
CA LEU A 331 26.13 -5.94 37.58
C LEU A 331 26.64 -4.86 36.65
N TYR A 332 27.95 -4.64 36.62
CA TYR A 332 28.54 -3.63 35.75
C TYR A 332 28.31 -4.00 34.28
N PRO A 333 27.56 -3.19 33.50
CA PRO A 333 27.40 -3.43 32.08
C PRO A 333 28.70 -3.09 31.32
N GLY A 334 29.55 -2.28 31.92
CA GLY A 334 30.86 -1.89 31.41
C GLY A 334 31.53 -0.87 32.32
N ARG A 335 32.50 -0.11 31.77
CA ARG A 335 33.15 1.00 32.47
C ARG A 335 32.33 2.27 32.28
N GLY A 336 31.98 2.94 33.38
CA GLY A 336 31.10 4.11 33.33
C GLY A 336 30.85 4.72 34.71
N VAL A 337 29.75 5.47 34.82
CA VAL A 337 29.32 6.13 36.05
C VAL A 337 27.84 5.85 36.28
N TYR A 338 27.49 5.26 37.41
CA TYR A 338 26.10 5.15 37.83
C TYR A 338 25.58 6.49 38.31
N LEU A 339 24.36 6.83 37.94
CA LEU A 339 23.63 8.03 38.32
C LEU A 339 22.45 7.62 39.20
N LEU A 340 22.62 7.66 40.51
CA LEU A 340 21.55 7.38 41.47
C LEU A 340 20.74 8.66 41.65
N LYS A 341 19.53 8.69 41.10
CA LYS A 341 18.64 9.86 41.09
C LYS A 341 17.67 9.77 42.26
N PHE A 342 17.72 10.78 43.12
CA PHE A 342 16.83 10.98 44.25
C PHE A 342 15.93 12.17 43.96
N ASP A 343 14.69 11.88 43.60
CA ASP A 343 13.73 12.85 43.06
C ASP A 343 12.71 13.26 44.12
N ASN A 344 12.69 14.55 44.43
CA ASN A 344 11.71 15.21 45.28
C ASN A 344 10.99 16.37 44.56
N SER A 345 11.02 16.38 43.24
CA SER A 345 10.37 17.38 42.37
C SER A 345 8.88 17.53 42.67
N TYR A 346 8.21 16.43 43.00
CA TYR A 346 6.79 16.38 43.33
C TYR A 346 6.42 17.02 44.68
N SER A 347 7.40 17.33 45.53
CA SER A 347 7.14 17.81 46.89
C SER A 347 7.13 19.33 46.96
N LEU A 348 5.94 19.91 47.19
CA LEU A 348 5.75 21.37 47.28
C LEU A 348 6.25 21.97 48.62
N PHE A 349 6.25 21.19 49.70
CA PHE A 349 6.42 21.73 51.06
C PHE A 349 7.46 21.01 51.92
N ARG A 350 7.98 19.87 51.47
CA ARG A 350 8.80 18.99 52.32
C ARG A 350 10.13 18.65 51.67
N SER A 351 11.22 19.08 52.28
CA SER A 351 12.54 18.51 52.04
C SER A 351 12.65 17.12 52.67
N LYS A 352 13.55 16.29 52.15
CA LYS A 352 13.78 14.92 52.63
C LYS A 352 15.24 14.78 53.07
N THR A 353 15.46 14.34 54.30
CA THR A 353 16.79 13.90 54.75
C THR A 353 16.97 12.45 54.32
N LEU A 354 17.84 12.25 53.34
CA LEU A 354 18.24 10.97 52.77
C LEU A 354 19.47 10.43 53.52
N TYR A 355 19.39 9.18 53.93
CA TYR A 355 20.51 8.40 54.44
C TYR A 355 20.80 7.32 53.41
N TYR A 356 22.03 7.29 52.88
CA TYR A 356 22.38 6.36 51.82
C TYR A 356 23.79 5.80 52.01
N ARG A 357 24.02 4.61 51.46
CA ARG A 357 25.37 4.05 51.29
C ARG A 357 25.48 3.36 49.93
N VAL A 358 26.64 3.46 49.33
CA VAL A 358 26.97 2.81 48.07
C VAL A 358 28.31 2.10 48.21
N TYR A 359 28.39 0.88 47.70
CA TYR A 359 29.62 0.09 47.72
C TYR A 359 29.65 -0.83 46.49
N TYR A 360 30.82 -1.41 46.21
CA TYR A 360 30.99 -2.37 45.14
C TYR A 360 31.50 -3.71 45.66
N THR A 361 31.22 -4.78 44.94
CA THR A 361 31.77 -6.11 45.21
C THR A 361 32.68 -6.56 44.08
N ARG A 362 33.55 -7.53 44.35
CA ARG A 362 34.41 -8.17 43.36
C ARG A 362 33.77 -9.42 42.80
#